data_AF-A0A7Z3C464-F1
#
_entry.id   AF-A0A7Z3C464-F1
#
_cell.length_a   1.000
_cell.length_b   1.000
_cell.length_c   1.000
_cell.angle_alpha   90.00
_cell.angle_beta   90.00
_cell.angle_gamma   90.00
#
_symmetry.space_group_name_H-M   'P 1'
#
loop_
_entity.id
_entity.type
_entity.pdbx_description
1 polymer ?
#
loop_
_entity_poly.entity_id
_entity_poly.type
_entity_poly.pdbx_seq_one_letter_code
_entity_poly.pdbx_strand_id
1 'polypeptide(L)'
;MKQPTPRSRALGMHLMLVLVTCLLGSQVLIAHQAQPEGASESATPWGGDYFPNTLLTDQDGRQVRFFDDLIKDKVVVINFIFTSCSDSCPLETARLRQVQKLLGDRVGQDIFFYSISIDPLSDTPEVLKAYAQRFKVGPGWKFLTGEFEDITDLRKKLGLFIEGVDNGRTKDHNLSLIVGNQSTGRWMKASPFENPWILADQLANTLQNWKQPSVEQSYANAPEIRPPSNGEELFRTRCASCHSLGPQDGEGIGMRNIGPDLIGVTRQRDPAWLNRWIREPDRVLAEKDPIALQLFERYERIPMPNLRLDELSAQSIIDFLRDETERRQPTTQPLADGALTPISPAASSETVSRMR
;
A
#
# COMPACT_ATOMS: atom_id res chain seq x y z
N MET A 1 49.37 68.01 -31.65
CA MET A 1 48.50 66.83 -31.43
C MET A 1 48.69 65.88 -32.61
N LYS A 2 49.33 64.72 -32.42
CA LYS A 2 49.52 63.70 -33.47
C LYS A 2 48.41 62.65 -33.32
N GLN A 3 47.55 62.50 -34.33
CA GLN A 3 46.53 61.45 -34.34
C GLN A 3 47.18 60.09 -34.65
N PRO A 4 46.84 59.02 -33.92
CA PRO A 4 47.37 57.69 -34.21
C PRO A 4 46.73 57.11 -35.47
N THR A 5 47.57 56.60 -36.37
CA THR A 5 47.20 55.97 -37.65
C THR A 5 46.39 54.68 -37.47
N PRO A 6 45.46 54.35 -38.40
CA PRO A 6 44.49 53.26 -38.25
C PRO A 6 45.09 51.84 -38.18
N ARG A 7 46.35 51.63 -38.56
CA ARG A 7 47.01 50.32 -38.53
C ARG A 7 47.38 49.82 -37.13
N SER A 8 47.62 50.70 -36.15
CA SER A 8 47.99 50.27 -34.79
C SER A 8 46.80 49.79 -33.94
N ARG A 9 45.58 50.23 -34.29
CA ARG A 9 44.35 49.81 -33.62
C ARG A 9 43.92 48.38 -34.01
N ALA A 10 44.14 47.98 -35.26
CA ALA A 10 43.79 46.65 -35.74
C ALA A 10 44.66 45.55 -35.09
N LEU A 11 45.96 45.80 -34.90
CA LEU A 11 46.87 44.83 -34.28
C LEU A 11 46.57 44.64 -32.79
N GLY A 12 46.24 45.72 -32.07
CA GLY A 12 45.82 45.65 -30.66
C GLY A 12 44.48 44.92 -30.46
N MET A 13 43.55 45.06 -31.41
CA MET A 13 42.25 44.41 -31.35
C MET A 13 42.34 42.91 -31.62
N HIS A 14 43.21 42.46 -32.54
CA HIS A 14 43.47 41.03 -32.74
C HIS A 14 44.19 40.38 -31.55
N LEU A 15 45.15 41.08 -30.92
CA LEU A 15 45.85 40.55 -29.75
C LEU A 15 44.90 40.41 -28.54
N MET A 16 44.00 41.37 -28.34
CA MET A 16 42.94 41.29 -27.33
C MET A 16 41.94 40.17 -27.62
N LEU A 17 41.53 39.98 -28.87
CA LEU A 17 40.61 38.91 -29.24
C LEU A 17 41.21 37.53 -28.98
N VAL A 18 42.49 37.33 -29.33
CA VAL A 18 43.23 36.07 -29.07
C VAL A 18 43.37 35.82 -27.57
N LEU A 19 43.71 36.83 -26.78
CA LEU A 19 43.78 36.73 -25.31
C LEU A 19 42.43 36.37 -24.69
N VAL A 20 41.33 37.00 -25.15
CA VAL A 20 39.98 36.70 -24.69
C VAL A 20 39.54 35.28 -25.10
N THR A 21 39.87 34.83 -26.31
CA THR A 21 39.57 33.45 -26.72
C THR A 21 40.41 32.41 -25.98
N CYS A 22 41.67 32.70 -25.65
CA CYS A 22 42.50 31.82 -24.82
C CYS A 22 42.02 31.78 -23.36
N LEU A 23 41.56 32.91 -22.81
CA LEU A 23 40.93 33.00 -21.49
C LEU A 23 39.59 32.26 -21.43
N LEU A 24 38.76 32.38 -22.47
CA LEU A 24 37.49 31.64 -22.56
C LEU A 24 37.73 30.14 -22.78
N GLY A 25 38.71 29.77 -23.61
CA GLY A 25 39.10 28.37 -23.83
C GLY A 25 39.64 27.70 -22.57
N SER A 26 40.44 28.40 -21.76
CA SER A 26 40.95 27.87 -20.48
C SER A 26 39.86 27.75 -19.42
N GLN A 27 38.87 28.64 -19.40
CA GLN A 27 37.70 28.53 -18.52
C GLN A 27 36.82 27.32 -18.88
N VAL A 28 36.68 26.99 -20.17
CA VAL A 28 35.95 25.80 -20.63
C VAL A 28 36.69 24.50 -20.30
N LEU A 29 38.03 24.49 -20.39
CA LEU A 29 38.86 23.34 -20.00
C LEU A 29 38.87 23.09 -18.48
N ILE A 30 38.83 24.13 -17.66
CA ILE A 30 38.70 24.01 -16.19
C ILE A 30 37.28 23.57 -15.82
N ALA A 31 36.25 24.05 -16.54
CA ALA A 31 34.86 23.62 -16.31
C ALA A 31 34.60 22.15 -16.68
N HIS A 32 35.38 21.55 -17.59
CA HIS A 32 35.26 20.13 -17.95
C HIS A 32 36.03 19.18 -17.02
N GLN A 33 36.95 19.68 -16.18
CA GLN A 33 37.69 18.88 -15.20
C GLN A 33 37.11 18.94 -13.78
N ALA A 34 36.07 19.74 -13.56
CA ALA A 34 35.31 19.78 -12.31
C ALA A 34 33.98 19.02 -12.45
N GLN A 35 34.01 17.80 -13.00
CA GLN A 35 33.03 16.84 -12.53
C GLN A 35 33.47 16.43 -11.12
N PRO A 36 32.62 16.57 -10.09
CA PRO A 36 32.94 16.00 -8.80
C PRO A 36 33.06 14.49 -9.03
N GLU A 37 34.29 13.97 -9.00
CA GLU A 37 34.54 12.56 -8.76
C GLU A 37 33.66 12.17 -7.57
N GLY A 38 32.87 11.11 -7.79
CA GLY A 38 31.73 10.76 -6.97
C GLY A 38 31.98 11.07 -5.51
N ALA A 39 31.18 11.98 -4.96
CA ALA A 39 30.93 11.98 -3.54
C ALA A 39 30.56 10.53 -3.22
N SER A 40 31.48 9.80 -2.58
CA SER A 40 31.16 8.58 -1.87
C SER A 40 29.87 8.89 -1.14
N GLU A 41 28.76 8.26 -1.54
CA GLU A 41 27.54 8.27 -0.74
C GLU A 41 28.02 7.99 0.67
N SER A 42 27.93 8.99 1.55
CA SER A 42 28.42 8.87 2.92
C SER A 42 27.77 7.62 3.46
N ALA A 43 28.57 6.60 3.81
CA ALA A 43 28.06 5.30 4.21
C ALA A 43 26.93 5.53 5.22
N THR A 44 25.71 5.16 4.83
CA THR A 44 24.51 5.32 5.65
C THR A 44 24.81 4.75 7.05
N PRO A 45 24.42 5.42 8.15
CA PRO A 45 24.61 4.86 9.49
C PRO A 45 23.79 3.57 9.68
N TRP A 46 22.87 3.26 8.76
CA TRP A 46 22.01 2.09 8.74
C TRP A 46 22.57 0.99 7.82
N GLY A 47 23.83 0.60 8.07
CA GLY A 47 24.53 -0.49 7.40
C GLY A 47 24.39 -1.85 8.10
N GLY A 48 25.20 -2.83 7.67
CA GLY A 48 25.20 -4.18 8.24
C GLY A 48 25.63 -4.24 9.71
N ASP A 49 26.31 -3.21 10.21
CA ASP A 49 26.67 -3.08 11.63
C ASP A 49 25.48 -2.65 12.50
N TYR A 50 24.45 -2.05 11.90
CA TYR A 50 23.25 -1.60 12.62
C TYR A 50 22.14 -2.65 12.58
N PHE A 51 21.75 -3.08 11.38
CA PHE A 51 20.67 -4.05 11.19
C PHE A 51 21.19 -5.47 11.36
N PRO A 52 20.52 -6.32 12.15
CA PRO A 52 20.95 -7.69 12.34
C PRO A 52 20.81 -8.47 11.02
N ASN A 53 21.76 -9.35 10.72
CA ASN A 53 21.70 -10.20 9.55
C ASN A 53 21.04 -11.56 9.86
N THR A 54 19.87 -11.47 10.50
CA THR A 54 19.06 -12.58 11.00
C THR A 54 18.71 -13.56 9.88
N LEU A 55 18.78 -14.87 10.15
CA LEU A 55 18.34 -15.90 9.21
C LEU A 55 16.83 -16.07 9.35
N LEU A 56 16.09 -15.88 8.27
CA LEU A 56 14.65 -16.06 8.18
C LEU A 56 14.31 -17.11 7.12
N THR A 57 13.10 -17.64 7.19
CA THR A 57 12.55 -18.56 6.19
C THR A 57 11.34 -17.91 5.54
N ASP A 58 11.32 -17.83 4.21
CA ASP A 58 10.18 -17.29 3.45
C ASP A 58 9.06 -18.31 3.27
N GLN A 59 7.92 -17.86 2.74
CA GLN A 59 6.73 -18.68 2.54
C GLN A 59 6.91 -19.85 1.56
N ASP A 60 8.02 -19.88 0.81
CA ASP A 60 8.38 -20.98 -0.09
C ASP A 60 9.42 -21.92 0.55
N GLY A 61 9.74 -21.73 1.82
CA GLY A 61 10.74 -22.52 2.56
C GLY A 61 12.18 -22.11 2.26
N ARG A 62 12.43 -20.97 1.60
CA ARG A 62 13.79 -20.52 1.32
C ARG A 62 14.36 -19.76 2.50
N GLN A 63 15.60 -20.08 2.87
CA GLN A 63 16.34 -19.32 3.84
C GLN A 63 16.88 -18.02 3.23
N VAL A 64 16.72 -16.92 3.95
CA VAL A 64 17.14 -15.57 3.56
C VAL A 64 17.74 -14.84 4.75
N ARG A 65 18.73 -14.00 4.50
CA ARG A 65 19.41 -13.16 5.47
C ARG A 65 18.80 -11.76 5.47
N PHE A 66 18.35 -11.27 6.62
CA PHE A 66 17.59 -10.02 6.70
C PHE A 66 18.32 -8.83 6.07
N PHE A 67 19.59 -8.61 6.42
CA PHE A 67 20.33 -7.48 5.87
C PHE A 67 20.65 -7.71 4.39
N ASP A 68 21.39 -8.77 4.08
CA ASP A 68 21.96 -8.99 2.75
C ASP A 68 20.90 -9.26 1.68
N ASP A 69 19.89 -10.08 1.99
CA ASP A 69 18.91 -10.53 0.99
C ASP A 69 17.65 -9.67 0.99
N LEU A 70 17.27 -9.03 2.10
CA LEU A 70 15.99 -8.33 2.18
C LEU A 70 16.11 -6.81 2.09
N ILE A 71 17.06 -6.18 2.77
CA ILE A 71 17.05 -4.71 2.89
C ILE A 71 18.21 -4.00 2.20
N LYS A 72 19.36 -4.65 2.02
CA LYS A 72 20.52 -4.04 1.37
C LYS A 72 20.17 -3.56 -0.04
N ASP A 73 20.48 -2.30 -0.31
CA ASP A 73 20.27 -1.62 -1.59
C ASP A 73 18.80 -1.60 -2.08
N LYS A 74 17.82 -1.70 -1.17
CA LYS A 74 16.40 -1.81 -1.49
C LYS A 74 15.56 -0.74 -0.81
N VAL A 75 14.41 -0.43 -1.43
CA VAL A 75 13.29 0.23 -0.77
C VAL A 75 12.35 -0.84 -0.23
N VAL A 76 12.03 -0.77 1.06
CA VAL A 76 11.32 -1.85 1.75
C VAL A 76 10.17 -1.32 2.59
N VAL A 77 9.10 -2.11 2.65
CA VAL A 77 8.02 -2.00 3.64
C VAL A 77 8.10 -3.25 4.52
N ILE A 78 8.19 -3.07 5.83
CA ILE A 78 8.29 -4.15 6.80
C ILE A 78 7.15 -4.00 7.81
N ASN A 79 6.38 -5.05 8.02
CA ASN A 79 5.44 -5.16 9.13
C ASN A 79 5.58 -6.49 9.85
N PHE A 80 5.14 -6.51 11.10
CA PHE A 80 5.09 -7.71 11.92
C PHE A 80 3.65 -8.13 12.09
N ILE A 81 3.35 -9.42 11.88
CA ILE A 81 1.99 -9.97 11.90
C ILE A 81 1.96 -11.32 12.61
N PHE A 82 0.76 -11.87 12.80
CA PHE A 82 0.58 -13.30 13.03
C PHE A 82 -0.71 -13.75 12.34
N THR A 83 -0.70 -14.91 11.67
CA THR A 83 -1.78 -15.26 10.72
C THR A 83 -3.11 -15.62 11.39
N SER A 84 -3.08 -15.90 12.70
CA SER A 84 -4.27 -16.17 13.51
C SER A 84 -4.97 -14.90 14.04
N CYS A 85 -4.45 -13.71 13.73
CA CYS A 85 -5.08 -12.44 14.10
C CYS A 85 -6.41 -12.24 13.33
N SER A 86 -7.50 -12.03 14.04
CA SER A 86 -8.83 -11.75 13.47
C SER A 86 -9.12 -10.26 13.24
N ASP A 87 -8.21 -9.38 13.66
CA ASP A 87 -8.49 -7.95 13.84
C ASP A 87 -7.66 -7.09 12.88
N SER A 88 -6.49 -6.61 13.31
CA SER A 88 -5.68 -5.65 12.55
C SER A 88 -4.94 -6.28 11.37
N CYS A 89 -4.26 -7.42 11.55
CA CYS A 89 -3.38 -7.98 10.52
C CYS A 89 -4.08 -8.21 9.16
N PRO A 90 -5.32 -8.73 9.10
CA PRO A 90 -6.07 -8.82 7.85
C PRO A 90 -6.28 -7.45 7.17
N LEU A 91 -6.59 -6.40 7.94
CA LEU A 91 -6.80 -5.05 7.42
C LEU A 91 -5.49 -4.43 6.90
N GLU A 92 -4.39 -4.62 7.61
CA GLU A 92 -3.07 -4.15 7.17
C GLU A 92 -2.66 -4.83 5.87
N THR A 93 -2.83 -6.16 5.80
CA THR A 93 -2.50 -6.94 4.61
C THR A 93 -3.35 -6.48 3.42
N ALA A 94 -4.65 -6.23 3.64
CA ALA A 94 -5.54 -5.67 2.64
C ALA A 94 -5.08 -4.30 2.14
N ARG A 95 -4.68 -3.41 3.06
CA ARG A 95 -4.20 -2.07 2.72
C ARG A 95 -2.89 -2.10 1.94
N LEU A 96 -1.91 -2.87 2.40
CA LEU A 96 -0.63 -3.02 1.71
C LEU A 96 -0.80 -3.66 0.32
N ARG A 97 -1.81 -4.52 0.12
CA ARG A 97 -2.14 -5.04 -1.21
C ARG A 97 -2.62 -3.95 -2.17
N GLN A 98 -3.30 -2.92 -1.67
CA GLN A 98 -3.66 -1.72 -2.45
C GLN A 98 -2.40 -0.98 -2.88
N VAL A 99 -1.49 -0.73 -1.96
CA VAL A 99 -0.20 -0.08 -2.25
C VAL A 99 0.58 -0.88 -3.30
N GLN A 100 0.65 -2.21 -3.16
CA GLN A 100 1.29 -3.08 -4.16
C GLN A 100 0.67 -2.92 -5.55
N LYS A 101 -0.67 -2.79 -5.65
CA LYS A 101 -1.35 -2.57 -6.92
C LYS A 101 -1.01 -1.20 -7.52
N LEU A 102 -0.95 -0.15 -6.69
CA LEU A 102 -0.59 1.20 -7.13
C LEU A 102 0.85 1.30 -7.64
N LEU A 103 1.77 0.60 -6.98
CA LEU A 103 3.18 0.55 -7.36
C LEU A 103 3.45 -0.34 -8.58
N GLY A 104 2.56 -1.30 -8.87
CA GLY A 104 2.65 -2.17 -10.04
C GLY A 104 3.97 -2.93 -10.10
N ASP A 105 4.60 -2.92 -11.28
CA ASP A 105 5.81 -3.71 -11.58
C ASP A 105 7.05 -3.26 -10.79
N ARG A 106 7.02 -2.10 -10.13
CA ARG A 106 8.09 -1.67 -9.21
C ARG A 106 8.25 -2.63 -8.03
N VAL A 107 7.16 -3.29 -7.62
CA VAL A 107 7.20 -4.26 -6.53
C VAL A 107 7.87 -5.56 -6.98
N GLY A 108 8.99 -5.88 -6.34
CA GLY A 108 9.85 -7.00 -6.71
C GLY A 108 11.04 -6.63 -7.60
N GLN A 109 11.14 -5.36 -8.03
CA GLN A 109 12.30 -4.84 -8.75
C GLN A 109 13.16 -3.97 -7.84
N ASP A 110 12.61 -2.85 -7.37
CA ASP A 110 13.32 -1.89 -6.52
C ASP A 110 12.57 -1.58 -5.22
N ILE A 111 11.27 -1.90 -5.16
CA ILE A 111 10.44 -1.82 -3.95
C ILE A 111 10.05 -3.23 -3.50
N PHE A 112 10.18 -3.54 -2.22
CA PHE A 112 9.90 -4.87 -1.68
C PHE A 112 9.05 -4.80 -0.41
N PHE A 113 8.21 -5.81 -0.20
CA PHE A 113 7.32 -5.89 0.95
C PHE A 113 7.65 -7.12 1.78
N TYR A 114 7.67 -6.97 3.10
CA TYR A 114 8.03 -8.02 4.03
C TYR A 114 7.06 -8.05 5.21
N SER A 115 6.33 -9.15 5.33
CA SER A 115 5.48 -9.42 6.48
C SER A 115 6.10 -10.53 7.31
N ILE A 116 6.60 -10.18 8.50
CA ILE A 116 7.36 -11.09 9.37
C ILE A 116 6.46 -11.57 10.49
N SER A 117 6.32 -12.89 10.65
CA SER A 117 5.52 -13.46 11.73
C SER A 117 6.17 -13.22 13.09
N ILE A 118 5.35 -12.93 14.11
CA ILE A 118 5.76 -12.94 15.53
C ILE A 118 5.38 -14.24 16.26
N ASP A 119 4.68 -15.15 15.58
CA ASP A 119 4.20 -16.44 16.11
C ASP A 119 4.78 -17.60 15.29
N PRO A 120 6.12 -17.82 15.33
CA PRO A 120 6.78 -18.80 14.48
C PRO A 120 6.40 -20.25 14.78
N LEU A 121 5.84 -20.52 15.97
CA LEU A 121 5.33 -21.86 16.33
C LEU A 121 4.06 -22.22 15.55
N SER A 122 3.24 -21.23 15.21
CA SER A 122 1.98 -21.43 14.49
C SER A 122 2.09 -21.11 13.01
N ASP A 123 2.87 -20.08 12.67
CA ASP A 123 3.02 -19.55 11.32
C ASP A 123 4.20 -20.21 10.58
N THR A 124 4.01 -21.47 10.19
CA THR A 124 4.96 -22.18 9.32
C THR A 124 4.98 -21.57 7.91
N PRO A 125 6.01 -21.84 7.08
CA PRO A 125 6.06 -21.38 5.69
C PRO A 125 4.77 -21.70 4.89
N GLU A 126 4.18 -22.88 5.10
CA GLU A 126 2.95 -23.31 4.44
C GLU A 126 1.74 -22.47 4.89
N VAL A 127 1.64 -22.18 6.19
CA VAL A 127 0.58 -21.32 6.75
C VAL A 127 0.70 -19.90 6.22
N LEU A 128 1.93 -19.37 6.19
CA LEU A 128 2.24 -18.05 5.63
C LEU A 128 1.90 -17.98 4.14
N LYS A 129 2.22 -19.03 3.37
CA LYS A 129 1.88 -19.12 1.95
C LYS A 129 0.37 -19.12 1.73
N ALA A 130 -0.37 -19.91 2.50
CA ALA A 130 -1.82 -19.94 2.45
C ALA A 130 -2.43 -18.59 2.86
N TYR A 131 -1.84 -17.89 3.84
CA TYR A 131 -2.24 -16.52 4.19
C TYR A 131 -2.02 -15.55 3.01
N ALA A 132 -0.82 -15.49 2.45
CA ALA A 132 -0.52 -14.63 1.31
C ALA A 132 -1.44 -14.88 0.10
N GLN A 133 -1.77 -16.14 -0.18
CA GLN A 133 -2.68 -16.53 -1.26
C GLN A 133 -4.11 -16.03 -1.04
N ARG A 134 -4.65 -16.13 0.18
CA ARG A 134 -5.99 -15.61 0.54
C ARG A 134 -6.12 -14.11 0.25
N PHE A 135 -5.06 -13.34 0.52
CA PHE A 135 -5.01 -11.90 0.22
C PHE A 135 -4.55 -11.56 -1.21
N LYS A 136 -4.38 -12.57 -2.07
CA LYS A 136 -3.97 -12.43 -3.48
C LYS A 136 -2.69 -11.60 -3.64
N VAL A 137 -1.75 -11.79 -2.71
CA VAL A 137 -0.46 -11.10 -2.69
C VAL A 137 0.30 -11.37 -4.00
N GLY A 138 0.74 -10.29 -4.64
CA GLY A 138 1.53 -10.35 -5.87
C GLY A 138 3.04 -10.55 -5.63
N PRO A 139 3.84 -10.66 -6.70
CA PRO A 139 5.29 -10.78 -6.62
C PRO A 139 5.95 -9.61 -5.88
N GLY A 140 7.16 -9.84 -5.37
CA GLY A 140 7.93 -8.84 -4.62
C GLY A 140 7.51 -8.65 -3.15
N TRP A 141 6.50 -9.39 -2.67
CA TRP A 141 6.11 -9.43 -1.26
C TRP A 141 6.38 -10.81 -0.65
N LYS A 142 7.25 -10.86 0.36
CA LYS A 142 7.55 -12.08 1.12
C LYS A 142 6.88 -12.09 2.48
N PHE A 143 6.42 -13.28 2.86
CA PHE A 143 5.97 -13.59 4.21
C PHE A 143 7.03 -14.47 4.86
N LEU A 144 7.50 -14.07 6.04
CA LEU A 144 8.73 -14.59 6.63
C LEU A 144 8.45 -15.09 8.06
N THR A 145 9.13 -16.16 8.45
CA THR A 145 9.17 -16.69 9.82
C THR A 145 10.62 -16.99 10.20
N GLY A 146 10.87 -17.35 11.46
CA GLY A 146 12.21 -17.62 11.97
C GLY A 146 12.19 -18.00 13.44
N GLU A 147 13.36 -17.99 14.08
CA GLU A 147 13.44 -18.24 15.51
C GLU A 147 12.82 -17.10 16.31
N PHE A 148 12.16 -17.43 17.43
CA PHE A 148 11.41 -16.45 18.23
C PHE A 148 12.30 -15.33 18.80
N GLU A 149 13.50 -15.68 19.28
CA GLU A 149 14.47 -14.72 19.81
C GLU A 149 14.99 -13.78 18.70
N ASP A 150 15.30 -14.35 17.55
CA ASP A 150 15.77 -13.64 16.36
C ASP A 150 14.74 -12.61 15.85
N ILE A 151 13.47 -13.01 15.77
CA ILE A 151 12.36 -12.10 15.42
C ILE A 151 12.23 -11.00 16.48
N THR A 152 12.30 -11.36 17.76
CA THR A 152 12.18 -10.39 18.86
C THR A 152 13.28 -9.34 18.81
N ASP A 153 14.53 -9.74 18.56
CA ASP A 153 15.65 -8.81 18.46
C ASP A 153 15.58 -7.94 17.21
N LEU A 154 15.13 -8.51 16.08
CA LEU A 154 14.85 -7.73 14.87
C LEU A 154 13.78 -6.66 15.14
N ARG A 155 12.71 -6.98 15.86
CA ARG A 155 11.67 -6.01 16.25
C ARG A 155 12.22 -4.89 17.12
N LYS A 156 13.07 -5.21 18.10
CA LYS A 156 13.73 -4.19 18.95
C LYS A 156 14.60 -3.26 18.10
N LYS A 157 15.41 -3.80 17.19
CA LYS A 157 16.29 -3.03 16.30
C LYS A 157 15.51 -2.13 15.35
N LEU A 158 14.35 -2.57 14.89
CA LEU A 158 13.43 -1.77 14.08
C LEU A 158 12.58 -0.80 14.91
N GLY A 159 12.72 -0.79 16.23
CA GLY A 159 11.93 0.07 17.12
C GLY A 159 10.43 -0.28 17.16
N LEU A 160 10.08 -1.54 16.85
CA LEU A 160 8.71 -2.09 16.81
C LEU A 160 8.42 -3.06 17.97
N PHE A 161 9.20 -2.98 19.05
CA PHE A 161 9.02 -3.75 20.27
C PHE A 161 8.65 -2.82 21.43
N ILE A 162 7.61 -3.17 22.19
CA ILE A 162 7.14 -2.46 23.37
C ILE A 162 7.34 -3.36 24.59
N GLU A 163 8.27 -2.99 25.47
CA GLU A 163 8.51 -3.72 26.71
C GLU A 163 7.23 -3.81 27.56
N GLY A 164 6.96 -5.00 28.10
CA GLY A 164 5.77 -5.27 28.91
C GLY A 164 4.49 -5.58 28.13
N VAL A 165 4.38 -5.17 26.87
CA VAL A 165 3.29 -5.56 25.95
C VAL A 165 3.72 -6.78 25.12
N ASP A 166 4.89 -6.69 24.48
CA ASP A 166 5.45 -7.74 23.64
C ASP A 166 6.21 -8.81 24.44
N ASN A 167 5.65 -9.26 25.55
CA ASN A 167 6.30 -10.17 26.50
C ASN A 167 5.97 -11.66 26.27
N GLY A 168 5.32 -11.99 25.16
CA GLY A 168 4.89 -13.34 24.81
C GLY A 168 3.67 -13.87 25.61
N ARG A 169 3.09 -13.06 26.51
CA ARG A 169 1.88 -13.42 27.28
C ARG A 169 0.59 -13.01 26.58
N THR A 170 0.62 -11.91 25.82
CA THR A 170 -0.43 -11.54 24.88
C THR A 170 0.13 -11.53 23.46
N LYS A 171 -0.76 -11.60 22.46
CA LYS A 171 -0.39 -11.40 21.04
C LYS A 171 -0.49 -9.93 20.63
N ASP A 172 -0.60 -9.01 21.60
CA ASP A 172 -0.59 -7.58 21.32
C ASP A 172 0.81 -7.18 20.87
N HIS A 173 0.89 -6.37 19.82
CA HIS A 173 2.16 -5.86 19.33
C HIS A 173 2.03 -4.49 18.69
N ASN A 174 3.17 -3.84 18.46
CA ASN A 174 3.22 -2.61 17.69
C ASN A 174 2.77 -2.88 16.24
N LEU A 175 1.72 -2.16 15.81
CA LEU A 175 1.14 -2.25 14.47
C LEU A 175 1.81 -1.29 13.46
N SER A 176 2.87 -0.57 13.84
CA SER A 176 3.52 0.36 12.91
C SER A 176 4.26 -0.39 11.80
N LEU A 177 4.22 0.16 10.58
CA LEU A 177 5.11 -0.22 9.50
C LEU A 177 6.47 0.43 9.70
N ILE A 178 7.54 -0.24 9.28
CA ILE A 178 8.80 0.41 8.92
C ILE A 178 8.89 0.50 7.41
N VAL A 179 9.09 1.70 6.90
CA VAL A 179 9.47 1.91 5.51
C VAL A 179 10.83 2.55 5.43
N GLY A 180 11.64 2.12 4.46
CA GLY A 180 12.95 2.71 4.30
C GLY A 180 13.63 2.38 3.00
N ASN A 181 14.68 3.14 2.72
CA ASN A 181 15.60 2.94 1.64
C ASN A 181 17.00 2.82 2.24
N GLN A 182 17.59 1.63 2.13
CA GLN A 182 18.86 1.34 2.77
C GLN A 182 19.99 2.18 2.17
N SER A 183 20.07 2.30 0.84
CA SER A 183 21.11 3.09 0.16
C SER A 183 21.10 4.57 0.54
N THR A 184 19.90 5.18 0.68
CA THR A 184 19.80 6.59 1.09
C THR A 184 19.84 6.79 2.61
N GLY A 185 19.73 5.72 3.39
CA GLY A 185 19.64 5.76 4.84
C GLY A 185 18.36 6.41 5.37
N ARG A 186 17.32 6.54 4.54
CA ARG A 186 16.03 7.11 4.95
C ARG A 186 15.15 6.00 5.49
N TRP A 187 14.76 6.11 6.76
CA TRP A 187 13.88 5.17 7.44
C TRP A 187 12.83 5.95 8.23
N MET A 188 11.59 5.47 8.21
CA MET A 188 10.49 6.08 8.96
C MET A 188 9.48 5.03 9.42
N LYS A 189 8.79 5.34 10.50
CA LYS A 189 7.57 4.63 10.90
C LYS A 189 6.40 5.16 10.09
N ALA A 190 5.57 4.28 9.58
CA ALA A 190 4.33 4.61 8.90
C ALA A 190 3.16 3.85 9.53
N SER A 191 1.95 4.37 9.34
CA SER A 191 0.74 3.67 9.77
C SER A 191 0.33 2.65 8.70
N PRO A 192 -0.03 1.41 9.07
CA PRO A 192 -0.55 0.44 8.11
C PRO A 192 -1.96 0.79 7.62
N PHE A 193 -2.59 1.81 8.22
CA PHE A 193 -3.91 2.33 7.86
C PHE A 193 -3.83 3.65 7.08
N GLU A 194 -2.62 4.11 6.74
CA GLU A 194 -2.41 5.31 5.92
C GLU A 194 -3.07 5.18 4.54
N ASN A 195 -3.37 6.33 3.93
CA ASN A 195 -3.89 6.37 2.57
C ASN A 195 -2.89 5.67 1.62
N PRO A 196 -3.33 4.65 0.85
CA PRO A 196 -2.43 3.84 0.04
C PRO A 196 -1.68 4.65 -1.03
N TRP A 197 -2.26 5.77 -1.50
CA TRP A 197 -1.60 6.66 -2.45
C TRP A 197 -0.43 7.43 -1.82
N ILE A 198 -0.60 7.87 -0.57
CA ILE A 198 0.48 8.54 0.18
C ILE A 198 1.62 7.58 0.43
N LEU A 199 1.32 6.36 0.88
CA LEU A 199 2.35 5.35 1.10
C LEU A 199 3.05 4.93 -0.21
N ALA A 200 2.31 4.80 -1.32
CA ALA A 200 2.89 4.53 -2.63
C ALA A 200 3.82 5.68 -3.09
N ASP A 201 3.41 6.94 -2.92
CA ASP A 201 4.23 8.10 -3.24
C ASP A 201 5.50 8.18 -2.38
N GLN A 202 5.39 7.89 -1.08
CA GLN A 202 6.54 7.85 -0.18
C GLN A 202 7.59 6.83 -0.65
N LEU A 203 7.13 5.63 -1.05
CA LEU A 203 8.00 4.55 -1.52
C LEU A 203 8.61 4.84 -2.90
N ALA A 204 7.82 5.37 -3.82
CA ALA A 204 8.26 5.61 -5.20
C ALA A 204 9.15 6.86 -5.33
N ASN A 205 8.88 7.91 -4.53
CA ASN A 205 9.47 9.23 -4.71
C ASN A 205 10.27 9.69 -3.48
N THR A 206 9.61 9.84 -2.33
CA THR A 206 10.23 10.48 -1.14
C THR A 206 11.45 9.72 -0.62
N LEU A 207 11.36 8.39 -0.50
CA LEU A 207 12.46 7.55 -0.04
C LEU A 207 13.58 7.42 -1.07
N GLN A 208 13.31 7.75 -2.33
CA GLN A 208 14.28 7.68 -3.44
C GLN A 208 14.91 9.05 -3.80
N ASN A 209 14.82 10.05 -2.91
CA ASN A 209 15.31 11.42 -3.15
C ASN A 209 14.71 12.08 -4.41
N TRP A 210 13.50 11.71 -4.83
CA TRP A 210 12.88 12.24 -6.04
C TRP A 210 13.76 12.08 -7.29
N LYS A 211 14.62 11.04 -7.32
CA LYS A 211 15.52 10.75 -8.45
C LYS A 211 14.75 10.38 -9.73
N GLN A 212 13.51 9.92 -9.59
CA GLN A 212 12.61 9.65 -10.71
C GLN A 212 11.78 10.91 -11.01
N PRO A 213 11.79 11.42 -12.25
CA PRO A 213 10.94 12.56 -12.62
C PRO A 213 9.46 12.21 -12.48
N SER A 214 8.67 13.12 -11.90
CA SER A 214 7.21 12.94 -11.88
C SER A 214 6.68 12.93 -13.31
N VAL A 215 5.82 11.97 -13.63
CA VAL A 215 5.08 12.02 -14.90
C VAL A 215 4.11 13.19 -14.82
N GLU A 216 4.21 14.13 -15.76
CA GLU A 216 3.29 15.26 -15.82
C GLU A 216 1.86 14.76 -16.03
N GLN A 217 1.02 14.91 -15.02
CA GLN A 217 -0.40 14.57 -15.11
C GLN A 217 -1.21 15.85 -15.29
N SER A 218 -2.07 15.87 -16.31
CA SER A 218 -3.00 16.96 -16.53
C SER A 218 -4.10 16.94 -15.47
N TYR A 219 -4.26 18.03 -14.74
CA TYR A 219 -5.37 18.24 -13.82
C TYR A 219 -6.67 18.70 -14.52
N ALA A 220 -6.69 18.74 -15.86
CA ALA A 220 -7.86 19.21 -16.61
C ALA A 220 -9.14 18.41 -16.33
N ASN A 221 -8.99 17.14 -15.91
CA ASN A 221 -10.09 16.25 -15.54
C ASN A 221 -10.09 15.91 -14.03
N ALA A 222 -9.39 16.69 -13.19
CA ALA A 222 -9.37 16.43 -11.76
C ALA A 222 -10.79 16.58 -11.19
N PRO A 223 -11.31 15.59 -10.43
CA PRO A 223 -12.65 15.67 -9.87
C PRO A 223 -12.75 16.80 -8.84
N GLU A 224 -13.89 17.49 -8.80
CA GLU A 224 -14.16 18.50 -7.78
C GLU A 224 -14.21 17.85 -6.39
N ILE A 225 -13.41 18.37 -5.46
CA ILE A 225 -13.35 17.88 -4.09
C ILE A 225 -14.51 18.47 -3.30
N ARG A 226 -15.46 17.64 -2.91
CA ARG A 226 -16.48 18.00 -1.90
C ARG A 226 -16.05 17.51 -0.51
N PRO A 227 -16.46 18.21 0.58
CA PRO A 227 -16.34 17.66 1.91
C PRO A 227 -17.04 16.29 2.00
N PRO A 228 -16.39 15.25 2.53
CA PRO A 228 -17.03 13.97 2.74
C PRO A 228 -18.14 14.10 3.81
N SER A 229 -19.20 13.31 3.69
CA SER A 229 -20.12 13.12 4.81
C SER A 229 -19.43 12.32 5.91
N ASN A 230 -19.95 12.36 7.15
CA ASN A 230 -19.44 11.53 8.24
C ASN A 230 -19.39 10.03 7.85
N GLY A 231 -20.43 9.53 7.18
CA GLY A 231 -20.49 8.16 6.68
C GLY A 231 -19.42 7.84 5.64
N GLU A 232 -19.13 8.79 4.73
CA GLU A 232 -18.07 8.64 3.75
C GLU A 232 -16.68 8.60 4.41
N GLU A 233 -16.42 9.48 5.38
CA GLU A 233 -15.15 9.51 6.11
C GLU A 233 -14.92 8.21 6.88
N LEU A 234 -15.94 7.73 7.59
CA LEU A 234 -15.92 6.44 8.27
C LEU A 234 -15.68 5.30 7.29
N PHE A 235 -16.35 5.28 6.14
CA PHE A 235 -16.13 4.25 5.12
C PHE A 235 -14.68 4.26 4.59
N ARG A 236 -14.15 5.43 4.24
CA ARG A 236 -12.80 5.59 3.68
C ARG A 236 -11.71 5.17 4.66
N THR A 237 -11.92 5.42 5.95
CA THR A 237 -10.94 5.13 6.99
C THR A 237 -11.07 3.71 7.57
N ARG A 238 -12.27 3.13 7.60
CA ARG A 238 -12.54 1.86 8.29
C ARG A 238 -12.88 0.68 7.36
N CYS A 239 -13.50 0.94 6.22
CA CYS A 239 -14.07 -0.12 5.36
C CYS A 239 -13.31 -0.28 4.03
N ALA A 240 -12.77 0.81 3.48
CA ALA A 240 -12.18 0.84 2.14
C ALA A 240 -10.93 -0.03 1.98
N SER A 241 -10.29 -0.52 3.06
CA SER A 241 -9.20 -1.50 2.93
C SER A 241 -9.69 -2.79 2.28
N CYS A 242 -10.90 -3.23 2.61
CA CYS A 242 -11.42 -4.54 2.22
C CYS A 242 -12.63 -4.45 1.27
N HIS A 243 -13.42 -3.39 1.35
CA HIS A 243 -14.62 -3.21 0.55
C HIS A 243 -14.41 -2.25 -0.60
N SER A 244 -15.19 -2.43 -1.68
CA SER A 244 -15.17 -1.55 -2.85
C SER A 244 -16.52 -0.87 -3.10
N LEU A 245 -16.50 0.27 -3.82
CA LEU A 245 -17.69 0.97 -4.29
C LEU A 245 -17.61 1.27 -5.81
N GLY A 246 -18.35 0.51 -6.63
CA GLY A 246 -18.58 0.80 -8.06
C GLY A 246 -17.51 0.25 -9.02
N PRO A 247 -17.72 0.31 -10.36
CA PRO A 247 -17.22 -0.67 -11.36
C PRO A 247 -15.69 -0.89 -11.49
N GLN A 248 -15.30 -1.94 -12.23
CA GLN A 248 -13.99 -2.63 -12.26
C GLN A 248 -12.81 -1.84 -12.84
N ASP A 249 -13.02 -0.60 -13.27
CA ASP A 249 -12.08 0.23 -14.03
C ASP A 249 -10.99 0.92 -13.19
N GLY A 250 -11.08 0.87 -11.86
CA GLY A 250 -10.10 1.49 -10.97
C GLY A 250 -10.49 2.88 -10.47
N GLU A 251 -11.68 3.37 -10.83
CA GLU A 251 -12.27 4.65 -10.36
C GLU A 251 -13.08 4.48 -9.05
N GLY A 252 -13.06 3.29 -8.44
CA GLY A 252 -13.75 2.97 -7.20
C GLY A 252 -12.89 3.11 -5.94
N ILE A 253 -13.51 3.46 -4.81
CA ILE A 253 -12.84 3.41 -3.50
C ILE A 253 -12.67 1.95 -3.09
N GLY A 254 -11.44 1.53 -2.77
CA GLY A 254 -11.12 0.29 -2.06
C GLY A 254 -10.71 -0.92 -2.91
N MET A 255 -10.40 -2.04 -2.25
CA MET A 255 -9.88 -3.25 -2.92
C MET A 255 -10.99 -4.28 -3.16
N ARG A 256 -11.23 -4.60 -4.42
CA ARG A 256 -12.00 -5.80 -4.78
C ARG A 256 -11.23 -7.05 -4.40
N ASN A 257 -11.97 -8.07 -3.96
CA ASN A 257 -11.55 -9.47 -3.68
C ASN A 257 -11.23 -9.84 -2.23
N ILE A 258 -11.14 -8.89 -1.31
CA ILE A 258 -11.00 -9.19 0.12
C ILE A 258 -12.38 -9.21 0.75
N GLY A 259 -13.18 -8.16 0.50
CA GLY A 259 -14.60 -8.12 0.77
C GLY A 259 -15.43 -7.84 -0.51
N PRO A 260 -16.77 -7.94 -0.40
CA PRO A 260 -17.70 -7.56 -1.46
C PRO A 260 -17.60 -6.09 -1.86
N ASP A 261 -17.99 -5.81 -3.10
CA ASP A 261 -18.48 -4.48 -3.49
C ASP A 261 -19.79 -4.19 -2.75
N LEU A 262 -19.92 -2.99 -2.19
CA LEU A 262 -21.07 -2.62 -1.37
C LEU A 262 -22.12 -1.78 -2.09
N ILE A 263 -21.93 -1.44 -3.37
CA ILE A 263 -22.99 -0.77 -4.14
C ILE A 263 -24.21 -1.70 -4.23
N GLY A 264 -25.38 -1.18 -3.85
CA GLY A 264 -26.63 -1.93 -3.83
C GLY A 264 -26.85 -2.75 -2.57
N VAL A 265 -25.90 -2.81 -1.63
CA VAL A 265 -26.04 -3.65 -0.42
C VAL A 265 -27.26 -3.26 0.42
N THR A 266 -27.58 -1.96 0.47
CA THR A 266 -28.73 -1.40 1.20
C THR A 266 -30.07 -1.73 0.57
N ARG A 267 -30.09 -2.15 -0.71
CA ARG A 267 -31.29 -2.68 -1.39
C ARG A 267 -31.44 -4.19 -1.20
N GLN A 268 -30.35 -4.90 -0.89
CA GLN A 268 -30.30 -6.36 -0.87
C GLN A 268 -30.39 -6.97 0.54
N ARG A 269 -30.23 -6.16 1.60
CA ARG A 269 -30.11 -6.65 2.97
C ARG A 269 -31.01 -5.86 3.90
N ASP A 270 -31.53 -6.56 4.90
CA ASP A 270 -32.30 -5.96 5.97
C ASP A 270 -31.46 -4.90 6.71
N PRO A 271 -32.00 -3.67 6.93
CA PRO A 271 -31.25 -2.60 7.59
C PRO A 271 -30.79 -2.93 9.01
N ALA A 272 -31.60 -3.65 9.79
CA ALA A 272 -31.25 -4.02 11.16
C ALA A 272 -30.13 -5.07 11.16
N TRP A 273 -30.19 -6.05 10.23
CA TRP A 273 -29.10 -7.00 10.03
C TRP A 273 -27.81 -6.30 9.60
N LEU A 274 -27.86 -5.34 8.66
CA LEU A 274 -26.68 -4.58 8.24
C LEU A 274 -26.05 -3.79 9.39
N ASN A 275 -26.86 -3.09 10.18
CA ASN A 275 -26.37 -2.32 11.32
C ASN A 275 -25.67 -3.24 12.33
N ARG A 276 -26.29 -4.39 12.64
CA ARG A 276 -25.72 -5.40 13.53
C ARG A 276 -24.42 -5.99 12.97
N TRP A 277 -24.39 -6.37 11.69
CA TRP A 277 -23.21 -6.96 11.04
C TRP A 277 -22.01 -6.00 11.03
N ILE A 278 -22.24 -4.70 10.82
CA ILE A 278 -21.16 -3.69 10.83
C ILE A 278 -20.57 -3.52 12.24
N ARG A 279 -21.37 -3.65 13.29
CA ARG A 279 -20.96 -3.42 14.69
C ARG A 279 -20.39 -4.65 15.37
N GLU A 280 -20.94 -5.82 15.06
CA GLU A 280 -20.71 -7.07 15.80
C GLU A 280 -20.48 -8.28 14.86
N PRO A 281 -19.62 -8.19 13.83
CA PRO A 281 -19.45 -9.28 12.86
C PRO A 281 -18.88 -10.57 13.51
N ASP A 282 -18.04 -10.41 14.53
CA ASP A 282 -17.48 -11.48 15.36
C ASP A 282 -18.58 -12.29 16.09
N ARG A 283 -19.55 -11.60 16.70
CA ARG A 283 -20.68 -12.24 17.39
C ARG A 283 -21.65 -12.90 16.42
N VAL A 284 -21.97 -12.22 15.31
CA VAL A 284 -22.86 -12.76 14.29
C VAL A 284 -22.29 -14.05 13.68
N LEU A 285 -20.97 -14.11 13.47
CA LEU A 285 -20.28 -15.35 13.06
C LEU A 285 -20.30 -16.43 14.15
N ALA A 286 -20.05 -16.06 15.42
CA ALA A 286 -20.05 -17.01 16.55
C ALA A 286 -21.44 -17.65 16.77
N GLU A 287 -22.50 -16.88 16.53
CA GLU A 287 -23.90 -17.33 16.55
C GLU A 287 -24.28 -18.19 15.34
N LYS A 288 -23.38 -18.33 14.36
CA LYS A 288 -23.59 -19.11 13.14
C LYS A 288 -24.75 -18.59 12.28
N ASP A 289 -24.89 -17.26 12.19
CA ASP A 289 -25.84 -16.63 11.26
C ASP A 289 -25.61 -17.17 9.82
N PRO A 290 -26.65 -17.69 9.14
CA PRO A 290 -26.47 -18.35 7.84
C PRO A 290 -25.91 -17.42 6.75
N ILE A 291 -26.26 -16.13 6.77
CA ILE A 291 -25.78 -15.17 5.78
C ILE A 291 -24.30 -14.86 6.04
N ALA A 292 -23.95 -14.61 7.30
CA ALA A 292 -22.57 -14.37 7.69
C ALA A 292 -21.65 -15.55 7.38
N LEU A 293 -22.08 -16.79 7.66
CA LEU A 293 -21.32 -17.98 7.31
C LEU A 293 -21.16 -18.15 5.80
N GLN A 294 -22.21 -17.90 5.01
CA GLN A 294 -22.11 -17.95 3.55
C GLN A 294 -21.12 -16.91 3.02
N LEU A 295 -21.14 -15.69 3.56
CA LEU A 295 -20.19 -14.64 3.19
C LEU A 295 -18.77 -15.03 3.58
N PHE A 296 -18.57 -15.56 4.79
CA PHE A 296 -17.28 -16.02 5.27
C PHE A 296 -16.65 -17.08 4.36
N GLU A 297 -17.43 -18.10 3.96
CA GLU A 297 -16.95 -19.12 3.01
C GLU A 297 -16.67 -18.53 1.62
N ARG A 298 -17.50 -17.60 1.15
CA ARG A 298 -17.34 -16.97 -0.16
C ARG A 298 -16.08 -16.10 -0.26
N TYR A 299 -15.67 -15.46 0.84
CA TYR A 299 -14.54 -14.54 0.89
C TYR A 299 -13.34 -15.17 1.61
N GLU A 300 -12.96 -16.37 1.17
CA GLU A 300 -11.71 -17.05 1.54
C GLU A 300 -11.51 -17.26 3.05
N ARG A 301 -12.61 -17.33 3.81
CA ARG A 301 -12.62 -17.46 5.27
C ARG A 301 -11.84 -16.33 5.95
N ILE A 302 -11.84 -15.14 5.35
CA ILE A 302 -11.33 -13.90 5.96
C ILE A 302 -12.49 -13.28 6.76
N PRO A 303 -12.40 -13.22 8.10
CA PRO A 303 -13.47 -12.63 8.89
C PRO A 303 -13.51 -11.12 8.68
N MET A 304 -14.72 -10.54 8.63
CA MET A 304 -14.87 -9.09 8.75
C MET A 304 -14.51 -8.71 10.20
N PRO A 305 -13.48 -7.86 10.41
CA PRO A 305 -13.03 -7.53 11.75
C PRO A 305 -14.06 -6.66 12.47
N ASN A 306 -14.13 -6.79 13.80
CA ASN A 306 -14.97 -5.91 14.59
C ASN A 306 -14.26 -4.55 14.80
N LEU A 307 -14.75 -3.53 14.09
CA LEU A 307 -14.21 -2.17 14.12
C LEU A 307 -14.67 -1.34 15.33
N ARG A 308 -15.42 -1.96 16.25
CA ARG A 308 -15.97 -1.38 17.49
C ARG A 308 -16.77 -0.10 17.25
N LEU A 309 -17.52 -0.08 16.15
CA LEU A 309 -18.40 1.04 15.78
C LEU A 309 -19.66 1.05 16.64
N ASP A 310 -20.09 2.24 17.03
CA ASP A 310 -21.39 2.44 17.67
C ASP A 310 -22.53 2.45 16.64
N GLU A 311 -23.77 2.54 17.14
CA GLU A 311 -24.97 2.52 16.32
C GLU A 311 -25.03 3.66 15.30
N LEU A 312 -24.67 4.87 15.74
CA LEU A 312 -24.74 6.08 14.93
C LEU A 312 -23.69 6.06 13.81
N SER A 313 -22.50 5.55 14.10
CA SER A 313 -21.42 5.38 13.13
C SER A 313 -21.80 4.33 12.08
N ALA A 314 -22.33 3.18 12.52
CA ALA A 314 -22.82 2.15 11.61
C ALA A 314 -23.96 2.68 10.72
N GLN A 315 -24.90 3.44 11.30
CA GLN A 315 -25.98 4.05 10.55
C GLN A 315 -25.47 5.08 9.54
N SER A 316 -24.51 5.93 9.93
CA SER A 316 -23.89 6.91 9.03
C SER A 316 -23.26 6.24 7.81
N ILE A 317 -22.59 5.10 8.00
CA ILE A 317 -22.03 4.30 6.91
C ILE A 317 -23.15 3.76 6.01
N ILE A 318 -24.21 3.20 6.58
CA ILE A 318 -25.36 2.68 5.81
C ILE A 318 -26.01 3.79 4.97
N ASP A 319 -26.18 4.98 5.55
CA ASP A 319 -26.75 6.14 4.86
C ASP A 319 -25.88 6.55 3.68
N PHE A 320 -24.57 6.67 3.89
CA PHE A 320 -23.62 6.91 2.81
C PHE A 320 -23.67 5.84 1.71
N LEU A 321 -23.72 4.55 2.07
CA LEU A 321 -23.79 3.46 1.09
C LEU A 321 -25.09 3.51 0.27
N ARG A 322 -26.19 3.92 0.88
CA ARG A 322 -27.48 4.15 0.20
C ARG A 322 -27.38 5.33 -0.76
N ASP A 323 -26.88 6.47 -0.31
CA ASP A 323 -26.73 7.67 -1.16
C ASP A 323 -25.80 7.40 -2.35
N GLU A 324 -24.69 6.70 -2.11
CA GLU A 324 -23.73 6.31 -3.15
C GLU A 324 -24.33 5.28 -4.13
N THR A 325 -25.17 4.37 -3.64
CA THR A 325 -25.93 3.44 -4.48
C THR A 325 -26.89 4.20 -5.39
N GLU A 326 -27.67 5.14 -4.86
CA GLU A 326 -28.60 5.95 -5.67
C GLU A 326 -27.85 6.84 -6.67
N ARG A 327 -26.69 7.39 -6.28
CA ARG A 327 -25.85 8.21 -7.16
C ARG A 327 -25.30 7.41 -8.35
N ARG A 328 -24.84 6.16 -8.12
CA ARG A 328 -24.21 5.32 -9.15
C ARG A 328 -25.20 4.47 -9.94
N GLN A 329 -26.29 4.06 -9.31
CA GLN A 329 -27.32 3.20 -9.89
C GLN A 329 -28.71 3.80 -9.62
N PRO A 330 -28.99 5.01 -10.15
CA PRO A 330 -30.30 5.64 -9.97
C PRO A 330 -31.38 4.70 -10.51
N THR A 331 -32.42 4.48 -9.72
CA THR A 331 -33.51 3.58 -10.10
C THR A 331 -34.23 4.15 -11.32
N THR A 332 -34.02 3.60 -12.50
CA THR A 332 -34.73 4.00 -13.73
C THR A 332 -36.15 3.42 -13.74
N GLN A 333 -37.04 3.91 -12.88
CA GLN A 333 -38.51 3.96 -13.04
C GLN A 333 -39.19 4.40 -11.73
N PRO A 334 -40.21 5.29 -11.77
CA PRO A 334 -41.12 5.46 -10.63
C PRO A 334 -41.84 4.14 -10.37
N LEU A 335 -41.99 3.77 -9.10
CA LEU A 335 -42.82 2.65 -8.64
C LEU A 335 -44.21 2.75 -9.28
N ALA A 336 -44.47 1.92 -10.29
CA ALA A 336 -45.84 1.59 -10.65
C ALA A 336 -46.38 0.67 -9.57
N ASP A 337 -47.54 1.02 -9.04
CA ASP A 337 -48.18 0.41 -7.89
C ASP A 337 -48.17 -1.12 -7.92
N GLY A 338 -47.69 -1.69 -6.81
CA GLY A 338 -48.09 -2.99 -6.26
C GLY A 338 -48.28 -4.14 -7.24
N ALA A 339 -47.20 -4.82 -7.62
CA ALA A 339 -47.28 -6.23 -8.01
C ALA A 339 -45.99 -6.98 -7.62
N LEU A 340 -46.11 -7.84 -6.60
CA LEU A 340 -45.10 -8.82 -6.24
C LEU A 340 -44.85 -9.74 -7.45
N THR A 341 -43.63 -9.72 -7.99
CA THR A 341 -43.22 -10.71 -8.99
C THR A 341 -42.49 -11.86 -8.28
N PRO A 342 -42.83 -13.14 -8.53
CA PRO A 342 -42.22 -14.26 -7.82
C PRO A 342 -40.78 -14.50 -8.25
N ILE A 343 -39.95 -14.94 -7.30
CA ILE A 343 -38.58 -15.42 -7.53
C ILE A 343 -38.64 -16.70 -8.38
N SER A 344 -38.03 -16.69 -9.56
CA SER A 344 -37.84 -17.89 -10.37
C SER A 344 -36.56 -18.62 -9.97
N PRO A 345 -36.55 -19.96 -9.86
CA PRO A 345 -35.37 -20.71 -9.46
C PRO A 345 -34.34 -20.77 -10.60
N ALA A 346 -33.07 -20.86 -10.20
CA ALA A 346 -31.89 -20.88 -11.06
C ALA A 346 -32.02 -21.88 -12.23
N ALA A 347 -31.78 -21.39 -13.45
CA ALA A 347 -31.57 -22.26 -14.61
C ALA A 347 -30.13 -22.78 -14.60
N SER A 348 -30.03 -24.09 -14.71
CA SER A 348 -28.84 -24.92 -14.82
C SER A 348 -27.99 -24.60 -16.05
N SER A 349 -26.70 -24.92 -15.94
CA SER A 349 -25.68 -24.85 -16.99
C SER A 349 -26.13 -25.51 -18.30
N GLU A 350 -25.97 -24.80 -19.40
CA GLU A 350 -25.75 -25.42 -20.71
C GLU A 350 -24.52 -24.83 -21.39
N THR A 351 -23.59 -25.74 -21.65
CA THR A 351 -22.43 -25.63 -22.51
C THR A 351 -22.86 -25.34 -23.95
N VAL A 352 -22.30 -24.30 -24.58
CA VAL A 352 -22.20 -24.25 -26.05
C VAL A 352 -20.83 -23.76 -26.47
N SER A 353 -20.04 -24.74 -26.91
CA SER A 353 -18.92 -24.60 -27.83
C SER A 353 -19.38 -23.96 -29.15
N ARG A 354 -18.64 -22.96 -29.66
CA ARG A 354 -18.26 -22.89 -31.09
C ARG A 354 -17.23 -21.79 -31.37
N MET A 355 -16.17 -22.25 -32.05
CA MET A 355 -15.14 -21.48 -32.75
C MET A 355 -15.70 -20.43 -33.70
N ARG A 356 -15.07 -19.25 -33.72
CA ARG A 356 -14.22 -18.80 -34.84
C ARG A 356 -13.18 -17.81 -34.35
#